data_AF-A0A6P8HHC6-F1
#
_entry.id   AF-A0A6P8HHC6-F1
#
_cell.length_a   1.000
_cell.length_b   1.000
_cell.length_c   1.000
_cell.angle_alpha   90.00
_cell.angle_beta   90.00
_cell.angle_gamma   90.00
#
_symmetry.space_group_name_H-M   'P 1'
#
loop_
_entity.id
_entity.type
_entity.pdbx_description
1 polymer ?
#
loop_
_entity_poly.entity_id
_entity_poly.type
_entity_poly.pdbx_seq_one_letter_code
_entity_poly.pdbx_strand_id
1 'polypeptide(L)'
;MNRERADALLQWVNSVSGTTVKSIKDFSNQENAKILIDVLHLIDKDNWNEGTKAQDSTVQEMVSYIIAYLGGIYDNLDGIVSSNLIVSRGDELEIGKLIILLLCGAVQGNNVPHFIEKIHKLDNKVQFHLKVIIENILQQVESGQLCSRSLTDLLHEQ
;
A
#
# COMPACT_ATOMS: atom_id res chain seq x y z
N MET A 1 1.64 13.22 8.67
CA MET A 1 1.30 12.93 7.26
C MET A 1 0.60 14.12 6.61
N ASN A 2 0.90 14.41 5.34
CA ASN A 2 0.18 15.34 4.47
C ASN A 2 -1.21 14.77 4.15
N ARG A 3 -2.27 15.58 4.32
CA ARG A 3 -3.66 15.16 4.12
C ARG A 3 -4.00 14.82 2.66
N GLU A 4 -3.41 15.51 1.69
CA GLU A 4 -3.68 15.30 0.26
C GLU A 4 -3.05 13.99 -0.23
N ARG A 5 -1.86 13.65 0.27
CA ARG A 5 -1.22 12.35 0.02
C ARG A 5 -1.99 11.21 0.70
N ALA A 6 -2.45 11.43 1.93
CA ALA A 6 -3.29 10.47 2.65
C ALA A 6 -4.60 10.19 1.91
N ASP A 7 -5.30 11.24 1.49
CA ASP A 7 -6.55 11.14 0.74
C ASP A 7 -6.33 10.47 -0.63
N ALA A 8 -5.27 10.82 -1.36
CA ALA A 8 -4.95 10.19 -2.64
C ALA A 8 -4.71 8.67 -2.52
N LEU A 9 -3.96 8.24 -1.49
CA LEU A 9 -3.70 6.82 -1.21
C LEU A 9 -4.99 6.08 -0.80
N LEU A 10 -5.84 6.71 0.02
CA LEU A 10 -7.12 6.14 0.44
C LEU A 10 -8.09 6.00 -0.75
N GLN A 11 -8.20 7.03 -1.59
CA GLN A 11 -8.99 7.01 -2.81
C GLN A 11 -8.51 5.93 -3.79
N TRP A 12 -7.19 5.74 -3.92
CA TRP A 12 -6.64 4.64 -4.72
C TRP A 12 -7.09 3.28 -4.20
N VAL A 13 -6.90 2.97 -2.90
CA VAL A 13 -7.32 1.68 -2.30
C VAL A 13 -8.82 1.45 -2.48
N ASN A 14 -9.65 2.46 -2.19
CA ASN A 14 -11.10 2.39 -2.39
C ASN A 14 -11.45 2.11 -3.87
N SER A 15 -10.76 2.73 -4.82
CA SER A 15 -11.02 2.53 -6.25
C SER A 15 -10.71 1.10 -6.72
N VAL A 16 -9.60 0.50 -6.28
CA VAL A 16 -9.18 -0.84 -6.72
C VAL A 16 -10.04 -1.93 -6.07
N SER A 17 -10.33 -1.80 -4.78
CA SER A 17 -11.11 -2.77 -4.00
C SER A 17 -12.62 -2.63 -4.14
N GLY A 18 -13.12 -1.48 -4.60
CA GLY A 18 -14.56 -1.18 -4.65
C GLY A 18 -15.17 -0.90 -3.28
N THR A 19 -14.37 -0.51 -2.30
CA THR A 19 -14.77 -0.24 -0.91
C THR A 19 -14.85 1.26 -0.60
N THR A 20 -15.26 1.62 0.62
CA THR A 20 -15.44 3.02 1.06
C THR A 20 -14.86 3.23 2.46
N VAL A 21 -13.57 2.91 2.62
CA VAL A 21 -12.80 3.22 3.84
C VAL A 21 -12.67 4.73 3.98
N LYS A 22 -12.84 5.27 5.20
CA LYS A 22 -12.96 6.73 5.44
C LYS A 22 -11.70 7.37 5.99
N SER A 23 -10.81 6.61 6.62
CA SER A 23 -9.50 7.06 7.08
C SER A 23 -8.44 6.00 6.83
N ILE A 24 -7.21 6.44 6.53
CA ILE A 24 -6.04 5.54 6.51
C ILE A 24 -5.90 4.81 7.85
N LYS A 25 -6.23 5.45 8.97
CA LYS A 25 -6.17 4.81 10.28
C LYS A 25 -7.03 3.55 10.38
N ASP A 26 -8.14 3.49 9.64
CA ASP A 26 -9.11 2.41 9.76
C ASP A 26 -8.53 1.06 9.27
N PHE A 27 -7.43 1.04 8.51
CA PHE A 27 -6.71 -0.19 8.13
C PHE A 27 -6.03 -0.91 9.31
N SER A 28 -6.01 -0.33 10.52
CA SER A 28 -5.58 -1.03 11.73
C SER A 28 -6.64 -1.99 12.31
N ASN A 29 -7.83 -2.08 11.71
CA ASN A 29 -8.88 -3.02 12.12
C ASN A 29 -8.93 -4.25 11.19
N GLN A 30 -9.53 -5.35 11.66
CA GLN A 30 -9.50 -6.64 10.96
C GLN A 30 -10.31 -6.65 9.66
N GLU A 31 -11.38 -5.86 9.56
CA GLU A 31 -12.21 -5.78 8.35
C GLU A 31 -11.46 -5.08 7.22
N ASN A 32 -10.86 -3.93 7.51
CA ASN A 32 -10.13 -3.14 6.51
C ASN A 32 -8.74 -3.72 6.19
N ALA A 33 -8.08 -4.40 7.14
CA ALA A 33 -6.83 -5.10 6.86
C ALA A 33 -7.01 -6.20 5.79
N LYS A 34 -8.20 -6.82 5.70
CA LYS A 34 -8.55 -7.76 4.62
C LYS A 34 -8.59 -7.08 3.24
N ILE A 35 -8.97 -5.80 3.17
CA ILE A 35 -8.95 -5.02 1.92
C ILE A 35 -7.52 -4.89 1.38
N LEU A 36 -6.52 -4.69 2.24
CA LEU A 36 -5.11 -4.63 1.81
C LEU A 36 -4.59 -5.99 1.32
N ILE A 37 -5.09 -7.09 1.91
CA ILE A 37 -4.84 -8.46 1.47
C ILE A 37 -5.49 -8.70 0.09
N ASP A 38 -6.75 -8.28 -0.12
CA ASP A 38 -7.42 -8.38 -1.42
C ASP A 38 -6.73 -7.53 -2.50
N VAL A 39 -6.21 -6.35 -2.16
CA VAL A 39 -5.35 -5.56 -3.05
C VAL A 39 -4.09 -6.33 -3.41
N LEU A 40 -3.42 -6.98 -2.46
CA LEU A 40 -2.25 -7.82 -2.73
C LEU A 40 -2.57 -8.98 -3.69
N HIS A 41 -3.73 -9.63 -3.55
CA HIS A 41 -4.17 -10.68 -4.47
C HIS A 41 -4.41 -10.14 -5.88
N LEU A 42 -4.88 -8.89 -6.01
CA LEU A 42 -5.00 -8.25 -7.32
C LEU A 42 -3.64 -7.93 -7.95
N ILE A 43 -2.57 -7.74 -7.17
CA ILE A 43 -1.20 -7.54 -7.66
C ILE A 43 -0.65 -8.87 -8.23
N ASP A 44 -0.84 -9.97 -7.49
CA ASP A 44 -0.33 -11.30 -7.84
C ASP A 44 -1.42 -12.28 -8.29
N LYS A 45 -2.30 -11.78 -9.15
CA LYS A 45 -3.53 -12.46 -9.57
C LYS A 45 -3.31 -13.89 -10.10
N ASP A 46 -2.18 -14.14 -10.74
CA ASP A 46 -1.91 -15.40 -11.46
C ASP A 46 -1.28 -16.48 -10.56
N ASN A 47 -0.70 -16.12 -9.42
CA ASN A 47 -0.13 -17.08 -8.45
C ASN A 47 -1.03 -17.30 -7.22
N TRP A 48 -2.17 -16.62 -7.15
CA TRP A 48 -3.08 -16.72 -6.01
C TRP A 48 -3.83 -18.06 -5.96
N ASN A 49 -3.62 -18.81 -4.88
CA ASN A 49 -4.45 -19.96 -4.54
C ASN A 49 -5.53 -19.53 -3.54
N GLU A 50 -6.81 -19.76 -3.88
CA GLU A 50 -7.99 -19.38 -3.09
C GLU A 50 -8.05 -19.96 -1.65
N GLY A 51 -7.16 -20.91 -1.32
CA GLY A 51 -7.09 -21.57 -0.01
C GLY A 51 -6.33 -20.81 1.08
N THR A 52 -5.73 -19.65 0.80
CA THR A 52 -4.93 -18.92 1.79
C THR A 52 -5.82 -18.16 2.78
N LYS A 53 -5.61 -18.40 4.09
CA LYS A 53 -6.58 -18.16 5.17
C LYS A 53 -6.77 -16.69 5.61
N ALA A 54 -7.23 -15.80 4.73
CA ALA A 54 -7.55 -14.42 5.14
C ALA A 54 -8.72 -14.30 6.14
N GLN A 55 -9.61 -15.30 6.23
CA GLN A 55 -10.83 -15.18 7.06
C GLN A 55 -10.55 -15.09 8.57
N ASP A 56 -9.66 -15.94 9.10
CA ASP A 56 -9.37 -16.07 10.54
C ASP A 56 -8.12 -15.33 11.02
N SER A 57 -7.32 -14.75 10.10
CA SER A 57 -6.08 -14.05 10.44
C SER A 57 -6.32 -12.77 11.25
N THR A 58 -5.41 -12.51 12.19
CA THR A 58 -5.31 -11.23 12.91
C THR A 58 -4.75 -10.13 12.00
N VAL A 59 -4.94 -8.86 12.39
CA VAL A 59 -4.34 -7.70 11.69
C VAL A 59 -2.81 -7.84 11.63
N GLN A 60 -2.18 -8.34 12.68
CA GLN A 60 -0.73 -8.52 12.74
C GLN A 60 -0.24 -9.55 11.72
N GLU A 61 -0.93 -10.68 11.59
CA GLU A 61 -0.59 -11.72 10.60
C GLU A 61 -0.79 -11.22 9.17
N MET A 62 -1.90 -10.52 8.90
CA MET A 62 -2.17 -9.94 7.58
C MET A 62 -1.13 -8.89 7.18
N VAL A 63 -0.81 -7.94 8.08
CA VAL A 63 0.19 -6.90 7.81
C VAL A 63 1.60 -7.50 7.66
N SER A 64 1.98 -8.46 8.53
CA SER A 64 3.26 -9.17 8.39
C SER A 64 3.35 -9.96 7.09
N TYR A 65 2.25 -10.59 6.62
CA TYR A 65 2.21 -11.29 5.34
C TYR A 65 2.41 -10.32 4.16
N ILE A 66 1.73 -9.17 4.16
CA ILE A 66 1.90 -8.15 3.11
C ILE A 66 3.36 -7.65 3.06
N ILE A 67 3.95 -7.32 4.22
CA ILE A 67 5.35 -6.86 4.29
C ILE A 67 6.31 -7.96 3.80
N ALA A 68 6.10 -9.22 4.18
CA ALA A 68 6.93 -10.33 3.74
C ALA A 68 6.83 -10.56 2.22
N TYR A 69 5.63 -10.47 1.65
CA TYR A 69 5.43 -10.58 0.21
C TYR A 69 6.12 -9.43 -0.54
N LEU A 70 5.86 -8.18 -0.15
CA LEU A 70 6.46 -7.01 -0.78
C LEU A 70 7.99 -6.97 -0.59
N GLY A 71 8.52 -7.61 0.46
CA GLY A 71 9.96 -7.82 0.66
C GLY A 71 10.62 -8.64 -0.45
N GLY A 72 9.87 -9.45 -1.19
CA GLY A 72 10.33 -10.15 -2.41
C GLY A 72 10.26 -9.32 -3.69
N ILE A 73 9.60 -8.16 -3.67
CA ILE A 73 9.62 -7.17 -4.78
C ILE A 73 10.75 -6.15 -4.56
N TYR A 74 10.96 -5.72 -3.32
CA TYR A 74 11.82 -4.60 -2.96
C TYR A 74 13.18 -4.98 -2.37
N ASP A 75 13.57 -6.26 -2.48
CA ASP A 75 14.84 -6.79 -1.94
C ASP A 75 15.08 -6.40 -0.47
N ASN A 76 14.14 -6.81 0.39
CA ASN A 76 14.04 -6.56 1.85
C ASN A 76 13.34 -5.26 2.27
N LEU A 77 12.31 -5.39 3.14
CA LEU A 77 11.57 -4.29 3.77
C LEU A 77 11.78 -4.18 5.29
N ASP A 78 12.75 -4.90 5.86
CA ASP A 78 13.03 -4.84 7.30
C ASP A 78 13.32 -3.41 7.78
N GLY A 79 12.70 -3.03 8.90
CA GLY A 79 12.73 -1.67 9.44
C GLY A 79 12.05 -0.58 8.58
N ILE A 80 11.55 -0.87 7.37
CA ILE A 80 10.90 0.13 6.50
C ILE A 80 9.47 0.41 6.96
N VAL A 81 8.69 -0.62 7.27
CA VAL A 81 7.32 -0.53 7.80
C VAL A 81 7.20 -1.27 9.13
N SER A 82 6.66 -0.62 10.16
CA SER A 82 6.44 -1.21 11.47
C SER A 82 5.02 -1.74 11.64
N SER A 83 4.83 -3.05 11.38
CA SER A 83 3.56 -3.75 11.63
C SER A 83 3.06 -3.57 13.07
N ASN A 84 3.97 -3.58 14.05
CA ASN A 84 3.66 -3.33 15.46
C ASN A 84 3.02 -1.95 15.70
N LEU A 85 3.48 -0.89 15.03
CA LEU A 85 2.89 0.45 15.16
C LEU A 85 1.53 0.56 14.46
N ILE A 86 1.37 -0.11 13.32
CA ILE A 86 0.07 -0.24 12.64
C ILE A 86 -0.95 -0.88 13.59
N VAL A 87 -0.64 -2.06 14.16
CA VAL A 87 -1.58 -2.81 15.00
C VAL A 87 -1.83 -2.16 16.36
N SER A 88 -0.78 -1.67 17.04
CA SER A 88 -0.92 -1.17 18.42
C SER A 88 -1.40 0.28 18.54
N ARG A 89 -1.26 1.10 17.49
CA ARG A 89 -1.59 2.54 17.54
C ARG A 89 -2.50 3.01 16.41
N GLY A 90 -2.65 2.22 15.34
CA GLY A 90 -3.18 2.70 14.07
C GLY A 90 -2.35 3.87 13.56
N ASP A 91 -1.02 3.66 13.48
CA ASP A 91 -0.10 4.71 13.04
C ASP A 91 -0.28 4.99 11.54
N GLU A 92 -0.85 6.15 11.24
CA GLU A 92 -1.20 6.53 9.86
C GLU A 92 0.01 6.67 8.94
N LEU A 93 1.21 6.98 9.47
CA LEU A 93 2.41 7.03 8.65
C LEU A 93 2.81 5.61 8.24
N GLU A 94 2.85 4.67 9.18
CA GLU A 94 3.22 3.28 8.88
C GLU A 94 2.20 2.60 7.93
N ILE A 95 0.90 2.88 8.11
CA ILE A 95 -0.12 2.44 7.15
C ILE A 95 0.09 3.12 5.79
N GLY A 96 0.36 4.43 5.76
CA GLY A 96 0.67 5.16 4.53
C GLY A 96 1.84 4.56 3.77
N LYS A 97 2.93 4.17 4.45
CA LYS A 97 4.08 3.49 3.86
C LYS A 97 3.69 2.15 3.24
N LEU A 98 2.89 1.35 3.95
CA LEU A 98 2.39 0.06 3.46
C LEU A 98 1.55 0.23 2.19
N ILE A 99 0.66 1.22 2.14
CA ILE A 99 -0.16 1.51 0.97
C ILE A 99 0.69 2.05 -0.19
N ILE A 100 1.73 2.86 0.05
CA ILE A 100 2.68 3.27 -0.99
C ILE A 100 3.39 2.07 -1.62
N LEU A 101 3.87 1.13 -0.80
CA LEU A 101 4.55 -0.07 -1.30
C LEU A 101 3.58 -1.00 -2.06
N LEU A 102 2.32 -1.11 -1.63
CA LEU A 102 1.26 -1.78 -2.40
C LEU A 102 1.01 -1.08 -3.75
N LEU A 103 0.88 0.25 -3.77
CA LEU A 103 0.69 1.05 -5.00
C LEU A 103 1.84 0.84 -5.99
N CYS A 104 3.07 0.87 -5.50
CA CYS A 104 4.25 0.74 -6.34
C CYS A 104 4.46 -0.71 -6.80
N GLY A 105 4.04 -1.71 -6.02
CA GLY A 105 4.02 -3.12 -6.43
C GLY A 105 2.93 -3.38 -7.47
N ALA A 106 1.78 -2.72 -7.34
CA ALA A 106 0.65 -2.83 -8.26
C ALA A 106 0.96 -2.35 -9.69
N VAL A 107 1.87 -1.38 -9.85
CA VAL A 107 2.35 -0.92 -11.17
C VAL A 107 3.55 -1.71 -11.72
N GLN A 108 4.00 -2.75 -11.00
CA GLN A 108 5.08 -3.67 -11.39
C GLN A 108 4.65 -5.15 -11.45
N GLY A 109 3.49 -5.52 -10.87
CA GLY A 109 3.00 -6.89 -10.79
C GLY A 109 2.33 -7.42 -12.07
N ASN A 110 1.52 -8.47 -11.93
CA ASN A 110 0.97 -9.18 -13.10
C ASN A 110 -0.27 -8.49 -13.70
N ASN A 111 -0.96 -7.65 -12.92
CA ASN A 111 -2.25 -7.05 -13.27
C ASN A 111 -2.17 -5.52 -13.50
N VAL A 112 -1.02 -5.00 -13.93
CA VAL A 112 -0.77 -3.56 -14.15
C VAL A 112 -1.90 -2.84 -14.92
N PRO A 113 -2.47 -3.38 -16.03
CA PRO A 113 -3.52 -2.69 -16.77
C PRO A 113 -4.74 -2.33 -15.91
N HIS A 114 -5.12 -3.19 -14.97
CA HIS A 114 -6.21 -2.90 -14.02
C HIS A 114 -5.89 -1.71 -13.13
N PHE A 115 -4.70 -1.67 -12.54
CA PHE A 115 -4.31 -0.60 -11.63
C PHE A 115 -4.15 0.75 -12.33
N ILE A 116 -3.59 0.76 -13.55
CA ILE A 116 -3.47 1.96 -14.37
C ILE A 116 -4.86 2.48 -14.79
N GLU A 117 -5.79 1.60 -15.19
CA GLU A 117 -7.18 1.98 -15.48
C GLU A 117 -7.87 2.62 -14.26
N LYS A 118 -7.65 2.07 -13.05
CA LYS A 118 -8.20 2.58 -11.80
C LYS A 118 -7.64 3.95 -11.44
N ILE A 119 -6.31 4.15 -11.58
CA ILE A 119 -5.68 5.45 -11.37
C ILE A 119 -6.25 6.50 -12.34
N HIS A 120 -6.37 6.19 -13.63
CA HIS A 120 -6.91 7.13 -14.63
C HIS A 120 -8.38 7.53 -14.43
N LYS A 121 -9.13 6.82 -13.58
CA LYS A 121 -10.52 7.15 -13.21
C LYS A 121 -10.64 8.06 -11.98
N LEU A 122 -9.54 8.34 -11.28
CA LEU A 122 -9.49 9.27 -10.15
C LEU A 122 -9.38 10.71 -10.63
N ASP A 123 -9.66 11.69 -9.77
CA ASP A 123 -9.48 13.11 -10.09
C ASP A 123 -8.04 13.46 -10.46
N ASN A 124 -7.84 14.42 -11.37
CA ASN A 124 -6.51 14.81 -11.87
C ASN A 124 -5.51 15.16 -10.75
N LYS A 125 -5.99 15.76 -9.64
CA LYS A 125 -5.14 16.05 -8.47
C LYS A 125 -4.68 14.78 -7.76
N VAL A 126 -5.57 13.79 -7.61
CA VAL A 126 -5.25 12.48 -7.02
C VAL A 126 -4.28 11.73 -7.93
N GLN A 127 -4.53 11.71 -9.24
CA GLN A 127 -3.60 11.14 -10.22
C GLN A 127 -2.20 11.76 -10.12
N PHE A 128 -2.10 13.08 -9.95
CA PHE A 128 -0.82 13.78 -9.75
C PHE A 128 -0.09 13.32 -8.48
N HIS A 129 -0.76 13.26 -7.33
CA HIS A 129 -0.11 12.80 -6.09
C HIS A 129 0.34 11.33 -6.19
N LEU A 130 -0.49 10.45 -6.76
CA LEU A 130 -0.14 9.04 -6.96
C LEU A 130 1.04 8.88 -7.93
N LYS A 131 1.07 9.67 -9.02
CA LYS A 131 2.18 9.69 -9.97
C LYS A 131 3.49 10.09 -9.28
N VAL A 132 3.50 11.19 -8.52
CA VAL A 132 4.69 11.66 -7.79
C VAL A 132 5.20 10.60 -6.82
N ILE A 133 4.31 9.90 -6.12
CA ILE A 133 4.65 8.79 -5.23
C ILE A 133 5.30 7.64 -6.02
N ILE A 134 4.70 7.19 -7.12
CA ILE A 134 5.21 6.09 -7.95
C ILE A 134 6.60 6.42 -8.51
N GLU A 135 6.76 7.58 -9.15
CA GLU A 135 8.04 8.01 -9.76
C GLU A 135 9.15 8.09 -8.70
N ASN A 136 8.84 8.62 -7.52
CA ASN A 136 9.80 8.77 -6.43
C ASN A 136 10.25 7.42 -5.85
N ILE A 137 9.33 6.45 -5.66
CA ILE A 137 9.66 5.13 -5.14
C ILE A 137 10.43 4.29 -6.16
N LEU A 138 10.03 4.31 -7.44
CA LEU A 138 10.79 3.62 -8.49
C LEU A 138 12.24 4.12 -8.56
N GLN A 139 12.44 5.44 -8.53
CA GLN A 139 13.79 6.03 -8.49
C GLN A 139 14.59 5.61 -7.24
N GLN A 140 13.94 5.50 -6.08
CA GLN A 140 14.60 5.04 -4.85
C GLN A 140 14.97 3.55 -4.89
N VAL A 141 14.15 2.71 -5.52
CA VAL A 141 14.45 1.29 -5.72
C VAL A 141 15.62 1.12 -6.69
N GLU A 142 15.58 1.78 -7.85
CA GLU A 142 16.66 1.75 -8.85
C GLU A 142 18.01 2.24 -8.30
N SER A 143 17.99 3.20 -7.37
CA SER A 143 19.20 3.76 -6.74
C SER A 143 19.63 3.07 -5.43
N GLY A 144 18.87 2.07 -4.95
CA GLY A 144 19.14 1.40 -3.67
C GLY A 144 19.00 2.31 -2.43
N GLN A 145 18.15 3.33 -2.51
CA GLN A 145 17.94 4.36 -1.47
C GLN A 145 16.60 4.23 -0.72
N LEU A 146 15.77 3.26 -1.08
CA LEU A 146 14.48 3.02 -0.41
C LEU A 146 14.69 2.72 1.08
N CYS A 147 14.14 3.57 1.96
CA CYS A 147 14.22 3.37 3.41
C CYS A 147 13.01 3.98 4.14
N SER A 148 12.83 3.63 5.42
CA SER A 148 11.71 4.16 6.21
C SER A 148 11.68 5.69 6.25
N ARG A 149 12.85 6.33 6.27
CA ARG A 149 12.98 7.79 6.33
C ARG A 149 12.52 8.44 5.03
N SER A 150 13.00 8.00 3.87
CA SER A 150 12.63 8.60 2.59
C SER A 150 11.13 8.47 2.29
N LEU A 151 10.53 7.33 2.69
CA LEU A 151 9.07 7.14 2.71
C LEU A 151 8.31 8.02 3.72
N THR A 152 8.98 8.50 4.79
CA THR A 152 8.43 9.43 5.80
C THR A 152 8.67 10.91 5.47
N ASP A 153 9.66 11.22 4.63
CA ASP A 153 9.89 12.56 4.08
C ASP A 153 8.95 12.76 2.86
N LEU A 154 8.84 11.75 1.99
CA LEU A 154 7.59 11.42 1.29
C LEU A 154 6.46 11.22 2.33
N LEU A 155 5.17 11.23 1.98
CA LEU A 155 4.06 11.37 2.97
C LEU A 155 4.07 12.66 3.85
N HIS A 156 5.14 13.47 3.94
CA HIS A 156 5.15 14.74 4.69
C HIS A 156 5.35 16.01 3.85
N GLU A 157 6.11 15.95 2.75
CA GLU A 157 6.19 17.08 1.80
C GLU A 157 4.80 17.57 1.37
N GLN A 158 4.71 18.86 1.07
CA GLN A 158 3.49 19.56 0.65
C GLN A 158 3.27 19.41 -0.86
#